data_AF-A0A964CV79-F1
#
_entry.id   AF-A0A964CV79-F1
#
_cell.length_a   1.000
_cell.length_b   1.000
_cell.length_c   1.000
_cell.angle_alpha   90.00
_cell.angle_beta   90.00
_cell.angle_gamma   90.00
#
_symmetry.space_group_name_H-M   'P 1'
#
loop_
_entity.id
_entity.type
_entity.pdbx_description
1 polymer ?
#
loop_
_entity_poly.entity_id
_entity_poly.type
_entity_poly.pdbx_seq_one_letter_code
_entity_poly.pdbx_strand_id
1 'polypeptide(L)' 'MLVSILIIDVALVAWSLHLMQEAIAQREFSLILAGTLVAVSAAALVVVYFLMGSCLSHLTEISQHTY' A
#
# COMPACT_ATOMS: atom_id res chain seq x y z
N MET A 1 12.07 5.87 5.42
CA MET A 1 10.76 5.45 6.00
C MET A 1 9.81 4.96 4.91
N LEU A 2 9.52 5.75 3.86
CA LEU A 2 8.67 5.31 2.73
C LEU A 2 9.17 4.05 1.99
N VAL A 3 10.47 3.98 1.70
CA VAL A 3 11.08 2.81 1.05
C VAL A 3 10.87 1.53 1.88
N SER A 4 10.95 1.63 3.21
CA SER A 4 10.72 0.50 4.11
C SER A 4 9.27 0.01 4.07
N ILE A 5 8.31 0.93 3.98
CA ILE A 5 6.88 0.60 3.85
C ILE A 5 6.63 -0.10 2.52
N LEU A 6 7.21 0.39 1.42
CA LEU A 6 7.07 -0.24 0.10
C LEU A 6 7.70 -1.64 0.04
N ILE A 7 8.84 -1.85 0.70
CA ILE A 7 9.49 -3.17 0.76
C ILE A 7 8.62 -4.17 1.55
N ILE A 8 8.09 -3.76 2.70
CA ILE A 8 7.20 -4.61 3.51
C ILE A 8 5.90 -4.91 2.76
N ASP A 9 5.35 -3.94 2.03
CA ASP A 9 4.14 -4.09 1.24
C ASP A 9 4.31 -5.12 0.11
N VAL A 10 5.38 -5.00 -0.69
CA VAL A 10 5.70 -5.95 -1.76
C VAL A 10 5.99 -7.34 -1.20
N ALA A 11 6.66 -7.43 -0.05
CA ALA A 11 6.88 -8.71 0.64
C ALA A 11 5.57 -9.34 1.11
N LEU A 12 4.63 -8.56 1.66
CA LEU A 12 3.30 -9.04 2.05
C LEU A 12 2.47 -9.50 0.86
N VAL A 13 2.53 -8.79 -0.27
CA VAL A 13 1.85 -9.17 -1.51
C VAL A 13 2.45 -10.46 -2.08
N ALA A 14 3.78 -10.58 -2.12
CA ALA A 14 4.47 -11.79 -2.55
C ALA A 14 4.13 -12.98 -1.64
N TRP A 15 4.09 -12.77 -0.33
CA TRP A 15 3.69 -13.77 0.66
C TRP A 15 2.21 -14.15 0.50
N SER A 16 1.33 -13.19 0.19
CA SER A 16 -0.10 -13.45 -0.06
C SER A 16 -0.30 -14.28 -1.33
N LEU A 17 0.44 -14.00 -2.40
CA LEU A 17 0.44 -14.79 -3.64
C LEU A 17 0.98 -16.20 -3.43
N HIS A 18 2.03 -16.33 -2.60
CA HIS A 18 2.58 -17.62 -2.18
C HIS A 18 1.53 -18.45 -1.44
N LEU A 19 0.82 -17.86 -0.47
CA LEU A 19 -0.30 -18.51 0.23
C LEU A 19 -1.50 -18.81 -0.68
N MET A 20 -1.75 -18.00 -1.71
CA MET A 20 -2.83 -18.22 -2.68
C MET A 20 -2.58 -19.47 -3.54
N GLN A 21 -1.31 -19.73 -3.91
CA GLN A 21 -0.91 -20.92 -4.64
C GLN A 21 -1.16 -22.20 -3.85
N GLU A 22 -0.95 -22.15 -2.53
CA GLU A 22 -1.23 -23.24 -1.59
C GLU A 22 -2.74 -23.40 -1.33
N ALA A 23 -3.48 -22.29 -1.23
CA ALA A 23 -4.93 -22.29 -1.04
C ALA A 23 -5.73 -22.80 -2.26
N ILE A 24 -5.18 -22.69 -3.48
CA ILE A 24 -5.80 -23.25 -4.70
C ILE A 24 -5.87 -24.78 -4.66
N ALA A 25 -4.94 -25.44 -3.96
CA ALA A 25 -5.01 -26.89 -3.73
C ALA A 25 -6.13 -27.28 -2.75
N GLN A 26 -6.60 -26.35 -1.89
CA GLN A 26 -7.57 -26.61 -0.80
C GLN A 26 -8.91 -25.86 -0.92
N ARG A 27 -9.11 -25.03 -1.95
CA ARG A 27 -10.40 -24.39 -2.31
C ARG A 27 -11.03 -23.54 -1.18
N GLU A 28 -10.22 -22.75 -0.46
CA GLU A 28 -10.71 -21.87 0.60
C GLU A 28 -10.89 -20.42 0.10
N PHE A 29 -12.14 -20.00 -0.05
CA PHE A 29 -12.58 -18.68 -0.58
C PHE A 29 -12.09 -17.47 0.25
N SER A 30 -11.72 -17.70 1.51
CA SER A 30 -11.33 -16.67 2.49
C SER A 30 -9.95 -16.05 2.20
N LEU A 31 -9.01 -16.84 1.66
CA LEU A 31 -7.63 -16.41 1.40
C LEU A 31 -7.50 -15.52 0.16
N ILE A 32 -8.34 -15.77 -0.85
CA ILE A 32 -8.43 -14.90 -2.04
C ILE A 32 -8.96 -13.52 -1.67
N LEU A 33 -9.98 -13.46 -0.80
CA LEU A 33 -10.59 -12.20 -0.37
C LEU A 33 -9.68 -11.42 0.60
N ALA A 34 -8.91 -12.12 1.44
CA ALA A 34 -7.92 -11.51 2.33
C ALA A 34 -6.78 -10.83 1.53
N GLY A 35 -6.27 -11.49 0.48
CA GLY A 35 -5.22 -10.93 -0.37
C GLY A 35 -5.66 -9.68 -1.14
N THR A 36 -6.91 -9.64 -1.64
CA THR A 36 -7.43 -8.46 -2.35
C THR A 36 -7.70 -7.29 -1.41
N LEU A 37 -8.20 -7.53 -0.19
CA LEU A 37 -8.37 -6.49 0.83
C LEU A 37 -7.03 -5.86 1.26
N VAL A 38 -5.99 -6.68 1.41
CA VAL A 38 -4.63 -6.20 1.72
C VAL A 38 -4.06 -5.38 0.57
N ALA A 39 -4.19 -5.84 -0.69
CA ALA A 39 -3.72 -5.11 -1.86
C ALA A 39 -4.46 -3.77 -2.07
N VAL A 40 -5.78 -3.72 -1.79
CA VAL A 40 -6.57 -2.49 -1.84
C VAL A 40 -6.16 -1.51 -0.73
N SER A 41 -5.91 -2.01 0.48
CA SER A 41 -5.45 -1.19 1.61
C SER A 41 -4.05 -0.61 1.35
N ALA A 42 -3.16 -1.41 0.77
CA ALA A 42 -1.83 -0.99 0.32
C ALA A 42 -1.90 0.14 -0.72
N ALA A 43 -2.69 -0.03 -1.77
CA ALA A 43 -2.90 0.99 -2.79
C ALA A 43 -3.47 2.30 -2.21
N ALA A 44 -4.40 2.20 -1.26
CA ALA A 44 -4.96 3.35 -0.57
C ALA A 44 -3.90 4.13 0.24
N LEU A 45 -3.02 3.42 0.95
CA LEU A 45 -1.94 4.06 1.71
C LEU A 45 -0.95 4.80 0.81
N VAL A 46 -0.60 4.24 -0.36
CA VAL A 46 0.28 4.90 -1.34
C VAL A 46 -0.36 6.20 -1.85
N VAL A 47 -1.66 6.17 -2.16
CA VAL A 47 -2.40 7.36 -2.63
C VAL A 47 -2.47 8.44 -1.57
N VAL A 48 -2.81 8.08 -0.32
CA VAL A 48 -2.86 9.05 0.80
C VAL A 48 -1.50 9.67 1.07
N TYR A 49 -0.42 8.88 1.02
CA TYR A 49 0.93 9.40 1.19
C TYR A 49 1.36 10.34 0.07
N PHE A 50 0.99 10.01 -1.17
CA PHE A 50 1.25 10.88 -2.33
C PHE A 50 0.48 12.19 -2.23
N LEU A 51 -0.78 12.13 -1.80
CA LEU A 51 -1.63 13.29 -1.59
C LEU A 51 -1.11 14.17 -0.46
N MET A 52 -0.69 13.55 0.66
CA MET A 52 -0.06 14.24 1.78
C MET A 52 1.23 14.93 1.34
N GLY A 53 2.11 14.23 0.60
CA GLY A 53 3.35 14.82 0.08
C GLY A 53 3.10 16.01 -0.83
N SER A 54 2.12 15.91 -1.73
CA SER A 54 1.74 17.00 -2.62
C SER A 54 1.14 18.18 -1.85
N CYS A 55 0.20 17.93 -0.94
CA CYS A 55 -0.39 18.97 -0.08
C CYS A 55 0.67 19.66 0.79
N LEU A 56 1.59 18.91 1.41
CA LEU A 56 2.64 19.47 2.25
C LEU A 56 3.63 20.31 1.45
N SER A 57 3.96 19.87 0.23
CA SER A 57 4.82 20.62 -0.69
C SER A 57 4.18 21.93 -1.11
N HIS A 58 2.89 21.90 -1.50
CA HIS A 58 2.14 23.11 -1.82
C HIS A 58 2.04 24.05 -0.62
N LEU A 59 1.69 23.54 0.57
CA LEU A 59 1.61 24.36 1.79
C LEU A 59 2.95 25.00 2.15
N THR A 60 4.05 24.27 1.97
CA THR A 60 5.41 24.78 2.22
C THR A 60 5.78 25.88 1.22
N GLU A 61 5.44 25.71 -0.05
CA GLU A 61 5.69 26.71 -1.11
C GLU A 61 4.92 28.00 -0.86
N ILE A 62 3.64 27.90 -0.47
CA ILE A 62 2.81 29.06 -0.14
C ILE A 62 3.34 29.78 1.12
N SER A 63 3.82 29.01 2.11
CA SER A 63 4.44 29.56 3.32
C SER A 63 5.76 30.28 3.02
N GLN A 64 6.55 29.85 2.03
CA GLN A 64 7.81 30.49 1.65
C GLN A 64 7.60 31.77 0.82
N HIS A 65 6.54 31.85 0.02
CA HIS A 65 6.21 33.06 -0.75
C HIS A 65 5.57 34.16 0.13
N THR A 66 5.18 33.84 1.36
CA THR A 66 4.56 34.79 2.31
C THR A 66 5.60 35.50 3.20
N TYR A 67 6.90 35.16 3.10
CA TYR A 67 8.02 35.85 3.77
C TYR A 67 8.82 36.72 2.79
#